data_AF-C4FIZ2-F1
#
_entry.id   AF-C4FIZ2-F1
#
_cell.length_a   1.000
_cell.length_b   1.000
_cell.length_c   1.000
_cell.angle_alpha   90.00
_cell.angle_beta   90.00
_cell.angle_gamma   90.00
#
_symmetry.space_group_name_H-M   'P 1'
#
loop_
_entity.id
_entity.type
_entity.pdbx_description
1 polymer ?
#
loop_
_entity_poly.entity_id
_entity_poly.type
_entity_poly.pdbx_seq_one_letter_code
_entity_poly.pdbx_strand_id
1 'polypeptide(L)'
;MEFNVVNNKNEVVGKVNLKEDIFKTEVNQGTVWEVIKWHLASKRAGTASTKTRAEVAGSNRKIYPQKGTGRARHGDRKANIFVGGGVAHGPHPRDYYFALPKKVRRKVLKGVLTYKLNNNELIVVEDFNFEAPKTKNAIEVLKSFGLENSKVLLVLPEKLENVIKSFRNIPKVKILLAEGINSYDVLNNDKVIIFKSALEKIQERLAQ
;
A
#
# COMPACT_ATOMS: atom_id res chain seq x y z
N MET A 1 22.07 -11.51 -14.67
CA MET A 1 23.01 -11.36 -13.54
C MET A 1 22.77 -12.48 -12.55
N GLU A 2 23.82 -13.17 -12.09
CA GLU A 2 23.67 -14.25 -11.10
C GLU A 2 23.42 -13.69 -9.70
N PHE A 3 22.46 -14.27 -8.96
CA PHE A 3 22.15 -13.92 -7.58
C PHE A 3 22.01 -15.18 -6.72
N ASN A 4 22.49 -15.13 -5.48
CA ASN A 4 22.49 -16.29 -4.59
C ASN A 4 21.08 -16.56 -4.07
N VAL A 5 20.73 -17.85 -4.02
CA VAL A 5 19.52 -18.36 -3.38
C VAL A 5 19.92 -18.98 -2.05
N VAL A 6 19.25 -18.55 -0.98
CA VAL A 6 19.49 -19.05 0.37
C VAL A 6 18.35 -19.94 0.84
N ASN A 7 18.62 -20.89 1.72
CA ASN A 7 17.57 -21.66 2.40
C ASN A 7 17.03 -20.92 3.64
N ASN A 8 16.09 -21.56 4.33
CA ASN A 8 15.47 -21.06 5.56
C ASN A 8 16.44 -20.83 6.73
N LYS A 9 17.66 -21.38 6.65
CA LYS A 9 18.74 -21.23 7.63
C LYS A 9 19.80 -20.20 7.20
N ASN A 10 19.56 -19.49 6.09
CA ASN A 10 20.47 -18.50 5.52
C ASN A 10 21.78 -19.10 4.94
N GLU A 11 21.75 -20.37 4.53
CA GLU A 11 22.85 -21.01 3.81
C GLU A 11 22.62 -20.90 2.30
N VAL A 12 23.68 -20.69 1.52
CA VAL A 12 23.58 -20.58 0.05
C VAL A 12 23.39 -21.98 -0.54
N VAL A 13 22.25 -22.21 -1.19
CA VAL A 13 21.90 -23.52 -1.80
C VAL A 13 21.98 -23.49 -3.33
N GLY A 14 21.94 -22.31 -3.94
CA GLY A 14 22.10 -22.20 -5.38
C GLY A 14 22.22 -20.78 -5.89
N LYS A 15 22.12 -20.63 -7.22
CA LYS A 15 22.11 -19.35 -7.92
C LYS A 15 20.88 -19.26 -8.82
N VAL A 16 20.37 -18.05 -8.99
CA VAL A 16 19.30 -17.71 -9.92
C VAL A 16 19.76 -16.60 -10.86
N ASN A 17 19.31 -16.63 -12.12
CA ASN A 17 19.60 -15.57 -13.07
C ASN A 17 18.52 -14.48 -13.01
N LEU A 18 18.93 -13.28 -12.61
CA LEU A 18 18.12 -12.07 -12.63
C LEU A 18 18.22 -11.38 -14.00
N LYS A 19 17.07 -11.09 -14.61
CA LYS A 19 16.99 -10.33 -15.87
C LYS A 19 17.46 -8.88 -15.66
N GLU A 20 18.47 -8.45 -16.40
CA GLU A 20 19.05 -7.11 -16.26
C GLU A 20 18.03 -6.00 -16.59
N ASP A 21 17.13 -6.22 -17.55
CA ASP A 21 16.07 -5.26 -17.87
C ASP A 21 15.17 -4.91 -16.66
N ILE A 22 15.02 -5.83 -15.70
CA ILE A 22 14.18 -5.62 -14.50
C ILE A 22 15.02 -5.07 -13.36
N PHE A 23 16.21 -5.64 -13.15
CA PHE A 23 17.03 -5.37 -11.97
C PHE A 23 18.14 -4.34 -12.19
N LYS A 24 18.31 -3.81 -13.40
CA LYS A 24 19.27 -2.75 -13.76
C LYS A 24 18.56 -1.51 -14.32
N THR A 25 17.32 -1.25 -13.89
CA THR A 25 16.57 -0.06 -14.32
C THR A 25 16.95 1.16 -13.47
N GLU A 26 17.16 2.30 -14.12
CA GLU A 26 17.42 3.56 -13.43
C GLU A 26 16.21 4.01 -12.58
N VAL A 27 16.48 4.44 -11.35
CA VAL A 27 15.46 4.82 -10.37
C VAL A 27 15.17 6.30 -10.47
N ASN A 28 14.06 6.67 -11.11
CA ASN A 28 13.61 8.06 -11.15
C ASN A 28 12.70 8.36 -9.93
N GLN A 29 13.24 9.13 -8.98
CA GLN A 29 12.56 9.50 -7.73
C GLN A 29 11.20 10.21 -7.96
N GLY A 30 11.09 11.08 -8.95
CA GLY A 30 9.84 11.80 -9.26
C GLY A 30 8.72 10.82 -9.64
N THR A 31 9.02 9.87 -10.53
CA THR A 31 8.04 8.84 -10.94
C THR A 31 7.68 7.89 -9.80
N VAL A 32 8.64 7.58 -8.90
CA VAL A 32 8.40 6.77 -7.70
C VAL A 32 7.41 7.49 -6.77
N TRP A 33 7.63 8.78 -6.51
CA TRP A 33 6.73 9.61 -5.71
C TRP A 33 5.32 9.66 -6.29
N GLU A 34 5.17 9.86 -7.60
CA GLU A 34 3.85 9.89 -8.26
C GLU A 34 3.09 8.57 -8.11
N VAL A 35 3.75 7.43 -8.32
CA VAL A 35 3.14 6.10 -8.15
C VAL A 35 2.73 5.86 -6.71
N ILE A 36 3.54 6.28 -5.74
CA ILE A 36 3.22 6.14 -4.31
C ILE A 36 2.04 7.04 -3.94
N LYS A 37 2.03 8.29 -4.39
CA LYS A 37 0.92 9.22 -4.19
C LYS A 37 -0.37 8.66 -4.79
N TRP A 38 -0.30 8.09 -5.98
CA TRP A 38 -1.42 7.41 -6.64
C TRP A 38 -1.94 6.24 -5.81
N HIS A 39 -1.05 5.37 -5.32
CA HIS A 39 -1.42 4.22 -4.49
C HIS A 39 -2.06 4.65 -3.17
N LEU A 40 -1.52 5.67 -2.51
CA LEU A 40 -2.05 6.20 -1.25
C LEU A 40 -3.38 6.92 -1.45
N ALA A 41 -3.54 7.69 -2.53
CA ALA A 41 -4.81 8.34 -2.85
C ALA A 41 -5.93 7.31 -3.10
N SER A 42 -5.61 6.25 -3.83
CA SER A 42 -6.55 5.15 -4.15
C SER A 42 -7.00 4.34 -2.92
N LYS A 43 -6.26 4.41 -1.79
CA LYS A 43 -6.64 3.75 -0.53
C LYS A 43 -7.67 4.55 0.30
N ARG A 44 -7.98 5.78 -0.09
CA ARG A 44 -8.87 6.65 0.69
C ARG A 44 -10.32 6.34 0.36
N ALA A 45 -11.15 6.11 1.39
CA ALA A 45 -12.58 5.84 1.21
C ALA A 45 -13.42 7.10 0.91
N GLY A 46 -12.99 8.27 1.39
CA GLY A 46 -13.67 9.53 1.10
C GLY A 46 -15.11 9.65 1.60
N THR A 47 -15.43 9.07 2.76
CA THR A 47 -16.78 9.03 3.34
C THR A 47 -17.15 10.22 4.22
N ALA A 48 -16.34 11.29 4.22
CA ALA A 48 -16.63 12.49 5.01
C ALA A 48 -17.78 13.28 4.38
N SER A 49 -18.77 13.68 5.19
CA SER A 49 -19.91 14.47 4.74
C SER A 49 -20.34 15.46 5.84
N THR A 50 -20.91 16.58 5.43
CA THR A 50 -21.54 17.58 6.31
C THR A 50 -22.89 17.99 5.74
N LYS A 51 -23.83 18.36 6.63
CA LYS A 51 -25.13 18.86 6.21
C LYS A 51 -25.01 20.33 5.78
N THR A 52 -25.34 20.58 4.53
CA THR A 52 -25.57 21.92 4.01
C THR A 52 -26.86 22.51 4.60
N ARG A 53 -27.08 23.82 4.41
CA ARG A 53 -28.32 24.50 4.83
C ARG A 53 -29.60 23.80 4.34
N ALA A 54 -29.53 23.19 3.15
CA ALA A 54 -30.67 22.48 2.56
C ALA A 54 -30.99 21.16 3.29
N GLU A 55 -29.98 20.48 3.82
CA GLU A 55 -30.09 19.14 4.42
C GLU A 55 -30.35 19.18 5.93
N VAL A 56 -30.11 20.32 6.58
CA VAL A 56 -30.44 20.51 7.99
C VAL A 56 -31.96 20.51 8.18
N ALA A 57 -32.44 19.73 9.15
CA ALA A 57 -33.85 19.71 9.52
C ALA A 57 -34.22 21.01 10.26
N GLY A 58 -35.21 21.74 9.76
CA GLY A 58 -35.63 23.01 10.33
C GLY A 58 -36.61 23.77 9.44
N SER A 59 -37.11 24.90 9.93
CA SER A 59 -38.08 25.72 9.19
C SER A 59 -37.39 26.64 8.19
N ASN A 60 -37.90 26.65 6.95
CA ASN A 60 -37.54 27.62 5.91
C ASN A 60 -38.32 28.95 6.04
N ARG A 61 -39.21 29.07 7.04
CA ARG A 61 -40.01 30.28 7.24
C ARG A 61 -39.10 31.42 7.70
N LYS A 62 -39.31 32.60 7.11
CA LYS A 62 -38.64 33.82 7.56
C LYS A 62 -38.90 34.07 9.04
N ILE A 63 -37.82 34.27 9.80
CA ILE A 63 -37.85 34.34 11.27
C ILE A 63 -38.70 35.53 11.74
N TYR A 64 -38.60 36.68 11.06
CA TYR A 64 -39.38 37.89 11.33
C TYR A 64 -39.47 38.80 10.09
N PRO A 65 -40.34 39.83 10.08
CA PRO A 65 -40.50 40.76 8.95
C PRO A 65 -39.20 41.46 8.53
N GLN A 66 -39.12 41.90 7.28
CA GLN A 66 -37.89 42.49 6.70
C GLN A 66 -37.44 43.80 7.38
N LYS A 67 -38.36 44.54 8.00
CA LYS A 67 -38.16 45.82 8.70
C LYS A 67 -39.09 45.89 9.92
N GLY A 68 -38.86 46.86 10.80
CA GLY A 68 -39.74 47.16 11.95
C GLY A 68 -39.40 46.44 13.26
N THR A 69 -38.33 45.61 13.29
CA THR A 69 -37.96 44.80 14.47
C THR A 69 -36.73 45.31 15.23
N GLY A 70 -35.97 46.26 14.68
CA GLY A 70 -34.70 46.74 15.27
C GLY A 70 -33.55 45.71 15.24
N ARG A 71 -33.76 44.50 14.69
CA ARG A 71 -32.75 43.42 14.61
C ARG A 71 -32.09 43.38 13.22
N ALA A 72 -30.95 42.70 13.12
CA ALA A 72 -30.31 42.38 11.83
C ALA A 72 -31.29 41.61 10.91
N ARG A 73 -31.12 41.64 9.59
CA ARG A 73 -32.06 40.95 8.67
C ARG A 73 -31.68 39.48 8.53
N HIS A 74 -32.65 38.57 8.73
CA HIS A 74 -32.45 37.13 8.57
C HIS A 74 -33.55 36.49 7.72
N GLY A 75 -33.15 35.52 6.90
CA GLY A 75 -34.02 34.82 5.95
C GLY A 75 -34.45 33.42 6.42
N ASP A 76 -33.52 32.63 6.94
CA ASP A 76 -33.72 31.22 7.29
C ASP A 76 -32.92 30.90 8.57
N ARG A 77 -33.53 30.16 9.51
CA ARG A 77 -32.89 29.75 10.77
C ARG A 77 -31.79 28.70 10.56
N LYS A 78 -31.78 28.02 9.41
CA LYS A 78 -30.74 27.02 9.06
C LYS A 78 -29.47 27.62 8.47
N ALA A 79 -29.37 28.94 8.35
CA ALA A 79 -28.16 29.59 7.86
C ALA A 79 -26.94 29.25 8.75
N ASN A 80 -25.76 29.13 8.14
CA ASN A 80 -24.50 28.76 8.80
C ASN A 80 -24.07 29.70 9.93
N ILE A 81 -24.55 30.94 9.92
CA ILE A 81 -24.29 31.93 10.97
C ILE A 81 -25.02 31.65 12.28
N PHE A 82 -26.03 30.76 12.27
CA PHE A 82 -26.80 30.40 13.45
C PHE A 82 -26.31 29.10 14.08
N VAL A 83 -26.49 28.97 15.39
CA VAL A 83 -26.25 27.72 16.13
C VAL A 83 -27.20 26.65 15.60
N GLY A 84 -26.64 25.49 15.21
CA GLY A 84 -27.38 24.40 14.57
C GLY A 84 -27.70 24.63 13.08
N GLY A 85 -27.15 25.69 12.48
CA GLY A 85 -27.21 25.94 11.04
C GLY A 85 -26.36 24.95 10.22
N GLY A 86 -26.58 24.94 8.90
CA GLY A 86 -25.81 24.10 7.98
C GLY A 86 -24.37 24.58 7.80
N VAL A 87 -23.47 23.68 7.42
CA VAL A 87 -22.05 23.99 7.18
C VAL A 87 -21.87 24.55 5.76
N ALA A 88 -21.09 25.63 5.62
CA ALA A 88 -20.72 26.18 4.33
C ALA A 88 -19.37 25.60 3.87
N HIS A 89 -19.29 25.09 2.63
CA HIS A 89 -18.09 24.49 2.05
C HIS A 89 -17.45 23.38 2.91
N GLY A 90 -18.28 22.60 3.61
CA GLY A 90 -17.82 21.44 4.34
C GLY A 90 -17.42 20.29 3.41
N PRO A 91 -16.81 19.22 3.95
CA PRO A 91 -16.46 18.04 3.17
C PRO A 91 -17.71 17.35 2.64
N HIS A 92 -17.58 16.80 1.44
CA HIS A 92 -18.54 15.92 0.80
C HIS A 92 -17.87 14.62 0.36
N PRO A 93 -18.64 13.51 0.24
CA PRO A 93 -18.09 12.27 -0.24
C PRO A 93 -17.49 12.44 -1.63
N ARG A 94 -16.26 11.96 -1.81
CA ARG A 94 -15.53 12.09 -3.08
C ARG A 94 -14.59 10.93 -3.30
N ASP A 95 -14.31 10.65 -4.57
CA ASP A 95 -13.23 9.77 -4.97
C ASP A 95 -11.91 10.54 -5.01
N TYR A 96 -10.84 9.91 -4.52
CA TYR A 96 -9.47 10.43 -4.55
C TYR A 96 -8.63 9.80 -5.65
N TYR A 97 -9.17 8.79 -6.35
CA TYR A 97 -8.49 8.11 -7.44
C TYR A 97 -8.17 9.06 -8.60
N PHE A 98 -7.01 8.84 -9.21
CA PHE A 98 -6.65 9.42 -10.49
C PHE A 98 -5.95 8.36 -11.34
N ALA A 99 -6.00 8.46 -12.67
CA ALA A 99 -5.42 7.45 -13.54
C ALA A 99 -3.90 7.63 -13.68
N LEU A 100 -3.16 6.51 -13.70
CA LEU A 100 -1.72 6.49 -14.01
C LEU A 100 -1.39 5.44 -15.08
N PRO A 101 -0.58 5.76 -16.11
CA PRO A 101 -0.24 4.82 -17.17
C PRO A 101 0.37 3.52 -16.64
N LYS A 102 -0.05 2.38 -17.19
CA LYS A 102 0.46 1.05 -16.79
C LYS A 102 1.99 0.95 -16.98
N LYS A 103 2.52 1.55 -18.05
CA LYS A 103 3.97 1.57 -18.35
C LYS A 103 4.77 2.26 -17.24
N VAL A 104 4.28 3.38 -16.72
CA VAL A 104 4.92 4.11 -15.61
C VAL A 104 4.92 3.26 -14.34
N ARG A 105 3.78 2.64 -14.00
CA ARG A 105 3.68 1.74 -12.84
C ARG A 105 4.65 0.56 -12.91
N ARG A 106 4.77 -0.08 -14.09
CA ARG A 106 5.73 -1.19 -14.29
C ARG A 106 7.18 -0.70 -14.19
N LYS A 107 7.52 0.41 -14.84
CA LYS A 107 8.87 1.00 -14.79
C LYS A 107 9.29 1.32 -13.36
N VAL A 108 8.40 1.91 -12.58
CA VAL A 108 8.67 2.22 -11.17
C VAL A 108 8.85 0.97 -10.33
N LEU A 109 8.04 -0.08 -10.55
CA LEU A 109 8.27 -1.35 -9.86
C LEU A 109 9.64 -1.97 -10.19
N LYS A 110 10.08 -1.94 -11.45
CA LYS A 110 11.43 -2.35 -11.85
C LYS A 110 12.50 -1.55 -11.09
N GLY A 111 12.40 -0.21 -11.13
CA GLY A 111 13.35 0.67 -10.43
C GLY A 111 13.39 0.45 -8.92
N VAL A 112 12.24 0.24 -8.26
CA VAL A 112 12.22 -0.04 -6.81
C VAL A 112 12.85 -1.40 -6.49
N LEU A 113 12.67 -2.42 -7.34
CA LEU A 113 13.36 -3.71 -7.18
C LEU A 113 14.87 -3.58 -7.38
N THR A 114 15.31 -2.81 -8.38
CA THR A 114 16.73 -2.45 -8.56
C THR A 114 17.29 -1.74 -7.33
N TYR A 115 16.56 -0.78 -6.77
CA TYR A 115 16.97 -0.06 -5.57
C TYR A 115 17.17 -1.01 -4.38
N LYS A 116 16.21 -1.91 -4.14
CA LYS A 116 16.31 -2.93 -3.09
C LYS A 116 17.46 -3.91 -3.31
N LEU A 117 17.73 -4.27 -4.56
CA LEU A 117 18.86 -5.12 -4.91
C LEU A 117 20.20 -4.42 -4.60
N ASN A 118 20.37 -3.17 -5.05
CA ASN A 118 21.60 -2.41 -4.87
C ASN A 118 21.94 -2.14 -3.39
N ASN A 119 20.91 -2.02 -2.54
CA ASN A 119 21.08 -1.82 -1.10
C ASN A 119 21.22 -3.13 -0.29
N ASN A 120 21.33 -4.29 -0.94
CA ASN A 120 21.34 -5.61 -0.28
C ASN A 120 20.10 -5.83 0.62
N GLU A 121 18.95 -5.31 0.20
CA GLU A 121 17.67 -5.41 0.89
C GLU A 121 16.74 -6.49 0.31
N LEU A 122 17.13 -7.07 -0.82
CA LEU A 122 16.43 -8.16 -1.48
C LEU A 122 17.11 -9.50 -1.15
N ILE A 123 16.32 -10.48 -0.72
CA ILE A 123 16.78 -11.84 -0.40
C ILE A 123 15.93 -12.81 -1.24
N VAL A 124 16.58 -13.72 -1.95
CA VAL A 124 15.90 -14.79 -2.68
C VAL A 124 16.02 -16.08 -1.88
N VAL A 125 14.88 -16.65 -1.50
CA VAL A 125 14.83 -17.85 -0.66
C VAL A 125 14.31 -19.02 -1.49
N GLU A 126 14.86 -20.20 -1.26
CA GLU A 126 14.33 -21.45 -1.81
C GLU A 126 12.89 -21.66 -1.35
N ASP A 127 12.05 -22.23 -2.21
CA ASP A 127 10.65 -22.42 -1.86
C ASP A 127 10.52 -23.43 -0.73
N PHE A 128 9.77 -23.05 0.30
CA PHE A 128 9.49 -23.93 1.42
C PHE A 128 8.02 -23.88 1.82
N ASN A 129 7.58 -24.93 2.47
CA ASN A 129 6.26 -25.01 3.08
C ASN A 129 6.38 -25.57 4.50
N PHE A 130 5.35 -25.31 5.31
CA PHE A 130 5.23 -25.92 6.64
C PHE A 130 4.17 -27.01 6.61
N GLU A 131 4.42 -28.11 7.31
CA GLU A 131 3.42 -29.19 7.50
C GLU A 131 2.20 -28.68 8.27
N ALA A 132 2.44 -27.84 9.29
CA ALA A 132 1.40 -27.24 10.12
C ALA A 132 1.66 -25.73 10.32
N PRO A 133 0.61 -24.89 10.44
CA PRO A 133 0.77 -23.46 10.67
C PRO A 133 1.31 -23.21 12.08
N LYS A 134 2.60 -22.87 12.19
CA LYS A 134 3.29 -22.59 13.46
C LYS A 134 4.07 -21.28 13.36
N THR A 135 3.66 -20.29 14.14
CA THR A 135 4.33 -18.97 14.22
C THR A 135 5.74 -19.07 14.76
N LYS A 136 6.02 -20.03 15.65
CA LYS A 136 7.37 -20.27 16.20
C LYS A 136 8.39 -20.56 15.09
N ASN A 137 8.04 -21.44 14.14
CA ASN A 137 8.90 -21.78 13.01
C ASN A 137 9.14 -20.55 12.12
N ALA A 138 8.10 -19.75 11.87
CA ALA A 138 8.22 -18.50 11.11
C ALA A 138 9.14 -17.48 11.79
N ILE A 139 9.08 -17.37 13.13
CA ILE A 139 10.01 -16.53 13.90
C ILE A 139 11.43 -17.06 13.73
N GLU A 140 11.67 -18.36 13.92
CA GLU A 140 13.00 -18.99 13.75
C GLU A 140 13.61 -18.69 12.37
N VAL A 141 12.81 -18.72 11.31
CA VAL A 141 13.23 -18.31 9.96
C VAL A 141 13.61 -16.82 9.92
N LEU A 142 12.84 -15.93 10.55
CA LEU A 142 13.23 -14.51 10.61
C LEU A 142 14.50 -14.29 11.43
N LYS A 143 14.74 -15.10 12.47
CA LYS A 143 15.97 -15.05 13.29
C LYS A 143 17.20 -15.44 12.47
N SER A 144 17.12 -16.48 11.65
CA SER A 144 18.25 -16.95 10.83
C SER A 144 18.73 -15.88 9.84
N PHE A 145 17.82 -15.03 9.35
CA PHE A 145 18.13 -13.88 8.51
C PHE A 145 18.48 -12.60 9.29
N GLY A 146 18.41 -12.60 10.62
CA GLY A 146 18.64 -11.42 11.46
C GLY A 146 17.57 -10.33 11.33
N LEU A 147 16.33 -10.72 11.01
CA LEU A 147 15.25 -9.79 10.63
C LEU A 147 14.18 -9.58 11.72
N GLU A 148 14.45 -9.96 12.97
CA GLU A 148 13.47 -9.94 14.06
C GLU A 148 12.80 -8.57 14.29
N ASN A 149 13.56 -7.49 14.09
CA ASN A 149 13.09 -6.12 14.34
C ASN A 149 12.78 -5.32 13.07
N SER A 150 13.09 -5.87 11.91
CA SER A 150 12.99 -5.21 10.61
C SER A 150 11.61 -5.41 10.00
N LYS A 151 11.20 -4.50 9.12
CA LYS A 151 9.95 -4.64 8.39
C LYS A 151 10.18 -5.48 7.13
N VAL A 152 9.49 -6.61 7.04
CA VAL A 152 9.77 -7.65 6.03
C VAL A 152 8.57 -7.86 5.14
N LEU A 153 8.81 -7.81 3.83
CA LEU A 153 7.86 -8.26 2.82
C LEU A 153 8.22 -9.67 2.38
N LEU A 154 7.32 -10.64 2.60
CA LEU A 154 7.43 -11.99 2.08
C LEU A 154 6.58 -12.12 0.80
N VAL A 155 7.20 -12.49 -0.31
CA VAL A 155 6.54 -12.66 -1.61
C VAL A 155 6.48 -14.13 -1.98
N LEU A 156 5.26 -14.66 -2.06
CA LEU A 156 4.97 -16.07 -2.33
C LEU A 156 4.54 -16.27 -3.79
N PRO A 157 4.81 -17.44 -4.39
CA PRO A 157 4.39 -17.75 -5.76
C PRO A 157 2.89 -17.97 -5.88
N GLU A 158 2.27 -18.49 -4.83
CA GLU A 158 0.87 -18.87 -4.74
C GLU A 158 0.40 -18.89 -3.28
N LYS A 159 -0.88 -19.21 -3.07
CA LYS A 159 -1.51 -19.17 -1.75
C LYS A 159 -1.11 -20.40 -0.91
N LEU A 160 0.07 -20.34 -0.30
CA LEU A 160 0.53 -21.34 0.68
C LEU A 160 -0.11 -21.07 2.05
N GLU A 161 -1.22 -21.73 2.37
CA GLU A 161 -1.99 -21.43 3.58
C GLU A 161 -1.20 -21.57 4.89
N ASN A 162 -0.38 -22.61 5.01
CA ASN A 162 0.38 -22.87 6.22
C ASN A 162 1.44 -21.78 6.44
N VAL A 163 2.12 -21.36 5.37
CA VAL A 163 3.06 -20.23 5.40
C VAL A 163 2.32 -18.95 5.76
N ILE A 164 1.22 -18.62 5.07
CA ILE A 164 0.45 -17.40 5.31
C ILE A 164 -0.02 -17.33 6.77
N LYS A 165 -0.62 -18.41 7.29
CA LYS A 165 -1.10 -18.48 8.68
C LYS A 165 0.05 -18.35 9.70
N SER A 166 1.23 -18.88 9.39
CA SER A 166 2.40 -18.82 10.27
C SER A 166 3.01 -17.42 10.37
N PHE A 167 3.02 -16.66 9.27
CA PHE A 167 3.64 -15.32 9.22
C PHE A 167 2.66 -14.16 9.50
N ARG A 168 1.35 -14.32 9.24
CA ARG A 168 0.37 -13.21 9.30
C ARG A 168 0.26 -12.54 10.68
N ASN A 169 0.49 -13.30 11.75
CA ASN A 169 0.39 -12.77 13.13
C ASN A 169 1.65 -12.01 13.57
N ILE A 170 2.76 -12.09 12.83
CA ILE A 170 4.03 -11.48 13.22
C ILE A 170 3.97 -9.98 12.90
N PRO A 171 4.24 -9.08 13.86
CA PRO A 171 4.26 -7.65 13.60
C PRO A 171 5.35 -7.33 12.58
N LYS A 172 5.13 -6.28 11.77
CA LYS A 172 6.07 -5.82 10.73
C LYS A 172 6.36 -6.82 9.59
N VAL A 173 5.72 -7.99 9.59
CA VAL A 173 5.75 -8.91 8.45
C VAL A 173 4.52 -8.69 7.60
N LYS A 174 4.72 -8.47 6.31
CA LYS A 174 3.65 -8.43 5.32
C LYS A 174 3.86 -9.54 4.30
N ILE A 175 2.78 -10.20 3.92
CA ILE A 175 2.80 -11.27 2.92
C ILE A 175 2.06 -10.77 1.69
N LEU A 176 2.64 -11.00 0.52
CA LEU A 176 2.01 -10.78 -0.78
C LEU A 176 2.22 -11.98 -1.68
N LEU A 177 1.30 -12.16 -2.62
CA LEU A 177 1.51 -13.05 -3.76
C LEU A 177 2.31 -12.32 -4.84
N ALA A 178 3.03 -13.07 -5.68
CA ALA A 178 3.75 -12.55 -6.84
C ALA A 178 2.86 -11.68 -7.75
N GLU A 179 1.59 -12.05 -7.88
CA GLU A 179 0.59 -11.29 -8.65
C GLU A 179 0.23 -9.93 -8.02
N GLY A 180 0.29 -9.82 -6.69
CA GLY A 180 -0.08 -8.63 -5.92
C GLY A 180 1.07 -7.68 -5.62
N ILE A 181 2.31 -8.01 -6.05
CA ILE A 181 3.48 -7.17 -5.76
C ILE A 181 3.33 -5.79 -6.40
N ASN A 182 3.53 -4.76 -5.57
CA ASN A 182 3.36 -3.35 -5.92
C ASN A 182 4.53 -2.51 -5.36
N SER A 183 4.79 -1.37 -5.99
CA SER A 183 5.94 -0.52 -5.66
C SER A 183 5.88 0.03 -4.23
N TYR A 184 4.67 0.30 -3.71
CA TYR A 184 4.51 0.82 -2.35
C TYR A 184 4.96 -0.19 -1.30
N ASP A 185 4.50 -1.44 -1.40
CA ASP A 185 4.85 -2.46 -0.42
C ASP A 185 6.32 -2.85 -0.51
N VAL A 186 6.91 -2.90 -1.72
CA VAL A 186 8.35 -3.15 -1.86
C VAL A 186 9.17 -2.02 -1.21
N LEU A 187 8.78 -0.75 -1.37
CA LEU A 187 9.50 0.38 -0.77
C LEU A 187 9.26 0.51 0.74
N ASN A 188 8.05 0.24 1.21
CA ASN A 188 7.61 0.44 2.60
C ASN A 188 8.15 -0.61 3.58
N ASN A 189 8.76 -1.70 3.07
CA ASN A 189 9.41 -2.72 3.88
C ASN A 189 10.93 -2.58 3.73
N ASP A 190 11.66 -2.80 4.81
CA ASP A 190 13.12 -2.67 4.84
C ASP A 190 13.76 -3.79 4.04
N LYS A 191 13.31 -5.03 4.27
CA LYS A 191 13.77 -6.23 3.56
C LYS A 191 12.65 -6.88 2.76
N VAL A 192 13.00 -7.43 1.61
CA VAL A 192 12.08 -8.11 0.70
C VAL A 192 12.60 -9.52 0.47
N ILE A 193 11.87 -10.50 0.98
CA ILE A 193 12.12 -11.93 0.81
C ILE A 193 11.23 -12.44 -0.32
N ILE A 194 11.83 -12.96 -1.38
CA ILE A 194 11.13 -13.46 -2.55
C ILE A 194 11.44 -14.95 -2.71
N PHE A 195 10.39 -15.77 -2.79
CA PHE A 195 10.52 -17.18 -3.12
C PHE A 195 11.05 -17.35 -4.55
N LYS A 196 11.88 -18.36 -4.79
CA LYS A 196 12.49 -18.60 -6.10
C LYS A 196 11.44 -18.69 -7.22
N SER A 197 10.36 -19.46 -7.03
CA SER A 197 9.28 -19.53 -8.02
C SER A 197 8.47 -18.24 -8.13
N ALA A 198 8.36 -17.46 -7.05
CA ALA A 198 7.71 -16.16 -7.10
C ALA A 198 8.50 -15.17 -7.96
N LEU A 199 9.83 -15.21 -7.86
CA LEU A 199 10.74 -14.40 -8.65
C LEU A 199 10.56 -14.67 -10.14
N GLU A 200 10.45 -15.94 -10.55
CA GLU A 200 10.21 -16.33 -11.95
C GLU A 200 8.92 -15.70 -12.49
N LYS A 201 7.80 -15.85 -11.76
CA LYS A 201 6.51 -15.23 -12.12
C LYS A 201 6.60 -13.70 -12.21
N ILE A 202 7.33 -13.06 -11.30
CA ILE A 202 7.53 -11.60 -11.33
C ILE A 202 8.31 -11.19 -12.59
N GLN A 203 9.35 -11.96 -12.93
CA GLN A 203 10.18 -11.69 -14.10
C GLN A 203 9.44 -11.89 -15.43
N GLU A 204 8.50 -12.82 -15.50
CA GLU A 204 7.62 -12.99 -16.66
C GLU A 204 6.65 -11.82 -16.79
N ARG A 205 5.99 -11.44 -15.70
CA ARG A 205 5.01 -10.34 -15.68
C ARG A 205 5.62 -8.99 -16.05
N LEU A 206 6.86 -8.74 -15.63
CA LEU A 206 7.57 -7.48 -15.88
C LEU A 206 8.32 -7.43 -17.20
N ALA A 207 8.47 -8.57 -17.89
CA ALA A 207 9.05 -8.62 -19.23
C ALA A 207 8.07 -8.18 -20.33
N GLN A 208 6.77 -8.10 -20.03
CA GLN A 208 5.70 -7.58 -20.90
C GLN A 208 5.52 -6.06 -20.79
#